data_AF-A0AA39NK41-F1
#
_entry.id   AF-A0AA39NK41-F1
#
_cell.length_a   1.000
_cell.length_b   1.000
_cell.length_c   1.000
_cell.angle_alpha   90.00
_cell.angle_beta   90.00
_cell.angle_gamma   90.00
#
_symmetry.space_group_name_H-M   'P 1'
#
loop_
_entity.id
_entity.type
_entity.pdbx_description
1 polymer ?
#
loop_
_entity_poly.entity_id
_entity_poly.type
_entity_poly.pdbx_seq_one_letter_code
_entity_poly.pdbx_strand_id
1 'polypeptide(L)'
;MHPLIPVPSGRLRKGFTSSSSLAKSSGNASIKHVSLDDSALGVHKVFNRTSHNVVSPPASSHPIPDDGEHPEQAWEAVYPRGSINPSAPVVGGFGFYVAGPAGFLDGAVNETIMSYRVMFEPGWQWAKGGKLPGVFGGVGDASYRCSGGRQNDRCQCFDARLMWRSNGAGEIYTYFPLTESNEAALLRVPGSRKNADYGISVGRGAFTWPVGRWVDVALRIKLNDMDKEDGELELYIDGKTVISVHGLTMRMSNDSKIKGMHFQTFFGGHTEDWASPKDQKAWFGDVTGVVLG
;
A
#
# COMPACT_ATOMS: atom_id res chain seq x y z
N MET A 1 0.30 -13.33 -16.62
CA MET A 1 -0.21 -12.94 -15.30
C MET A 1 -0.20 -11.42 -15.26
N HIS A 2 -1.24 -10.77 -14.74
CA HIS A 2 -1.31 -9.31 -14.74
C HIS A 2 -0.44 -8.73 -13.61
N PRO A 3 0.32 -7.63 -13.80
CA PRO A 3 1.20 -7.08 -12.75
C PRO A 3 0.49 -6.69 -11.44
N LEU A 4 -0.76 -6.22 -11.54
CA LEU A 4 -1.62 -5.93 -10.37
C LEU A 4 -2.17 -7.17 -9.65
N ILE A 5 -2.14 -8.35 -10.29
CA ILE A 5 -2.54 -9.64 -9.71
C ILE A 5 -1.49 -10.70 -10.13
N PRO A 6 -0.27 -10.63 -9.57
CA PRO A 6 0.86 -11.43 -10.02
C PRO A 6 0.84 -12.87 -9.48
N VAL A 7 -0.33 -13.52 -9.54
CA VAL A 7 -0.54 -14.90 -9.13
C VAL A 7 -1.35 -15.67 -10.20
N PRO A 8 -1.27 -17.01 -10.22
CA PRO A 8 -2.08 -17.81 -11.12
C PRO A 8 -3.58 -17.56 -10.91
N SER A 9 -4.34 -17.44 -12.00
CA SER A 9 -5.79 -17.18 -11.96
C SER A 9 -6.58 -18.25 -11.22
N GLY A 10 -6.07 -19.49 -11.13
CA GLY A 10 -6.69 -20.58 -10.38
C GLY A 10 -6.78 -20.36 -8.86
N ARG A 11 -6.03 -19.39 -8.31
CA ARG A 11 -6.11 -19.00 -6.89
C ARG A 11 -7.15 -17.90 -6.62
N LEU A 12 -7.71 -17.30 -7.67
CA LEU A 12 -8.60 -16.15 -7.54
C LEU A 12 -10.01 -16.61 -7.16
N ARG A 13 -10.50 -16.16 -6.00
CA ARG A 13 -11.88 -16.45 -5.56
C ARG A 13 -12.85 -15.35 -5.92
N LYS A 14 -12.49 -14.09 -5.62
CA LYS A 14 -13.27 -12.88 -5.93
C LYS A 14 -12.36 -11.66 -5.91
N GLY A 15 -12.78 -10.58 -6.56
CA GLY A 15 -12.03 -9.34 -6.57
C GLY A 15 -12.79 -8.18 -7.19
N PHE A 16 -12.16 -7.02 -7.12
CA PHE A 16 -12.58 -5.81 -7.80
C PHE A 16 -11.37 -5.12 -8.42
N THR A 17 -11.62 -4.30 -9.44
CA THR A 17 -10.61 -3.43 -10.02
C THR A 17 -11.24 -2.15 -10.56
N SER A 18 -10.51 -1.05 -10.45
CA SER A 18 -10.80 0.20 -11.18
C SER A 18 -10.03 0.35 -12.49
N SER A 19 -9.19 -0.64 -12.83
CA SER A 19 -8.55 -0.71 -14.15
C SER A 19 -9.53 -1.26 -15.17
N SER A 20 -9.89 -0.42 -16.15
CA SER A 20 -10.75 -0.83 -17.27
C SER A 20 -10.11 -1.94 -18.11
N SER A 21 -8.78 -1.96 -18.20
CA SER A 21 -8.10 -2.96 -19.01
C SER A 21 -7.94 -4.31 -18.32
N LEU A 22 -7.66 -4.31 -17.01
CA LEU A 22 -7.71 -5.52 -16.21
C LEU A 22 -9.13 -6.11 -16.20
N ALA A 23 -10.15 -5.27 -16.09
CA ALA A 23 -11.54 -5.71 -16.19
C ALA A 23 -11.86 -6.40 -17.53
N LYS A 24 -11.34 -5.90 -18.65
CA LYS A 24 -11.53 -6.49 -19.98
C LYS A 24 -10.72 -7.78 -20.18
N SER A 25 -9.45 -7.78 -19.79
CA SER A 25 -8.53 -8.89 -20.00
C SER A 25 -8.76 -10.08 -19.06
N SER A 26 -9.36 -9.84 -17.89
CA SER A 26 -9.53 -10.87 -16.89
C SER A 26 -10.47 -11.99 -17.34
N GLY A 27 -11.43 -11.75 -18.26
CA GLY A 27 -12.31 -12.79 -18.83
C GLY A 27 -13.08 -13.64 -17.79
N ASN A 28 -12.98 -13.29 -16.51
CA ASN A 28 -13.27 -14.14 -15.37
C ASN A 28 -14.32 -13.41 -14.53
N ALA A 29 -15.49 -14.02 -14.36
CA ALA A 29 -16.64 -13.46 -13.64
C ALA A 29 -16.32 -13.04 -12.18
N SER A 30 -15.15 -13.44 -11.68
CA SER A 30 -14.69 -13.20 -10.30
C SER A 30 -14.11 -11.81 -10.06
N ILE A 31 -13.75 -11.01 -11.08
CA ILE A 31 -13.25 -9.63 -10.89
C ILE A 31 -14.32 -8.63 -11.36
N LYS A 32 -14.86 -7.86 -10.42
CA LYS A 32 -15.84 -6.81 -10.72
C LYS A 32 -15.13 -5.50 -11.07
N HIS A 33 -15.46 -4.93 -12.23
CA HIS A 33 -15.07 -3.55 -12.55
C HIS A 33 -15.86 -2.56 -11.70
N VAL A 34 -15.17 -1.58 -11.11
CA VAL A 34 -15.76 -0.51 -10.30
C VAL A 34 -15.08 0.82 -10.64
N SER A 35 -15.79 1.94 -10.47
CA SER A 35 -15.22 3.27 -10.70
C SER A 35 -14.18 3.64 -9.63
N LEU A 36 -13.21 4.50 -10.00
CA LEU A 36 -12.25 5.10 -9.07
C LEU A 36 -12.91 6.25 -8.30
N ASP A 37 -13.80 5.93 -7.37
CA ASP A 37 -14.46 6.90 -6.50
C ASP A 37 -14.72 6.34 -5.09
N ASP A 38 -15.03 7.25 -4.17
CA ASP A 38 -15.14 6.95 -2.75
C ASP A 38 -16.24 5.93 -2.43
N SER A 39 -17.40 6.05 -3.08
CA SER A 39 -18.53 5.16 -2.83
C SER A 39 -18.26 3.76 -3.38
N ALA A 40 -17.74 3.67 -4.61
CA ALA A 40 -17.47 2.41 -5.27
C ALA A 40 -16.36 1.60 -4.58
N LEU A 41 -15.36 2.28 -4.01
CA LEU A 41 -14.22 1.66 -3.34
C LEU A 41 -14.37 1.51 -1.83
N GLY A 42 -15.51 1.94 -1.26
CA GLY A 42 -15.72 1.89 0.19
C GLY A 42 -14.69 2.72 0.94
N VAL A 43 -14.40 3.92 0.42
CA VAL A 43 -13.51 4.89 1.05
C VAL A 43 -14.14 5.40 2.33
N HIS A 44 -13.36 5.42 3.41
CA HIS A 44 -13.81 5.88 4.72
C HIS A 44 -12.66 6.47 5.53
N LYS A 45 -13.00 7.18 6.62
CA LYS A 45 -12.07 7.88 7.50
C LYS A 45 -11.11 8.81 6.72
N VAL A 46 -11.68 9.59 5.80
CA VAL A 46 -10.94 10.55 4.97
C VAL A 46 -10.30 11.64 5.82
N PHE A 47 -9.02 11.90 5.55
CA PHE A 47 -8.26 12.98 6.17
C PHE A 47 -8.64 14.31 5.55
N ASN A 48 -9.32 15.16 6.33
CA ASN A 48 -10.01 16.36 5.82
C ASN A 48 -9.12 17.59 5.54
N ARG A 49 -7.82 17.55 5.85
CA ARG A 49 -6.90 18.68 5.57
C ARG A 49 -6.34 18.67 4.14
N THR A 50 -6.65 17.63 3.37
CA THR A 50 -6.16 17.41 2.01
C THR A 50 -7.27 16.82 1.15
N SER A 51 -7.18 16.97 -0.17
CA SER A 51 -8.11 16.39 -1.14
C SER A 51 -7.45 15.29 -1.95
N HIS A 52 -8.23 14.31 -2.40
CA HIS A 52 -7.84 13.26 -3.34
C HIS A 52 -8.67 13.35 -4.62
N ASN A 53 -8.52 14.45 -5.37
CA ASN A 53 -9.31 14.69 -6.57
C ASN A 53 -9.03 13.63 -7.64
N VAL A 54 -10.08 13.15 -8.29
CA VAL A 54 -9.96 12.29 -9.47
C VAL A 54 -9.65 13.17 -10.68
N VAL A 55 -8.57 12.86 -11.39
CA VAL A 55 -8.12 13.59 -12.58
C VAL A 55 -7.82 12.61 -13.72
N SER A 56 -7.75 13.11 -14.94
CA SER A 56 -7.02 12.44 -16.02
C SER A 56 -5.53 12.63 -15.78
N PRO A 57 -4.75 11.58 -15.48
CA PRO A 57 -3.35 11.74 -15.15
C PRO A 57 -2.51 12.10 -16.39
N PRO A 58 -1.32 12.68 -16.20
CA PRO A 58 -0.43 12.95 -17.33
C PRO A 58 0.06 11.64 -17.99
N ALA A 59 0.39 11.72 -19.27
CA ALA A 59 1.04 10.63 -19.98
C ALA A 59 2.41 10.33 -19.35
N SER A 60 2.80 9.06 -19.36
CA SER A 60 4.14 8.66 -18.94
C SER A 60 5.21 9.27 -19.84
N SER A 61 6.29 9.77 -19.25
CA SER A 61 7.46 10.24 -20.00
C SER A 61 8.33 9.11 -20.54
N HIS A 62 8.05 7.86 -20.14
CA HIS A 62 8.76 6.66 -20.58
C HIS A 62 7.78 5.54 -20.97
N PRO A 63 8.16 4.62 -21.88
CA PRO A 63 7.36 3.43 -22.17
C PRO A 63 7.10 2.60 -20.90
N ILE A 64 5.86 2.10 -20.72
CA ILE A 64 5.55 1.16 -19.63
C ILE A 64 6.13 -0.21 -19.98
N PRO A 65 6.78 -0.92 -19.03
CA PRO A 65 7.44 -2.18 -19.33
C PRO A 65 6.59 -3.36 -19.79
N ASP A 66 5.26 -3.45 -19.63
CA ASP A 66 4.59 -4.74 -19.95
C ASP A 66 3.09 -4.74 -20.31
N ASP A 67 2.45 -3.59 -20.57
CA ASP A 67 1.11 -3.55 -21.16
C ASP A 67 0.82 -2.30 -22.02
N GLY A 68 1.62 -1.25 -21.87
CA GLY A 68 1.43 0.02 -22.58
C GLY A 68 0.17 0.78 -22.12
N GLU A 69 -0.49 0.33 -21.04
CA GLU A 69 -1.76 0.87 -20.60
C GLU A 69 -1.57 1.77 -19.38
N HIS A 70 -2.09 2.98 -19.47
CA HIS A 70 -2.06 3.96 -18.40
C HIS A 70 -3.44 4.04 -17.73
N PRO A 71 -3.52 4.30 -16.42
CA PRO A 71 -4.78 4.62 -15.77
C PRO A 71 -5.50 5.77 -16.50
N GLU A 72 -6.75 5.56 -16.89
CA GLU A 72 -7.59 6.60 -17.52
C GLU A 72 -7.95 7.71 -16.51
N GLN A 73 -8.03 7.32 -15.23
CA GLN A 73 -8.29 8.18 -14.09
C GLN A 73 -7.34 7.85 -12.95
N ALA A 74 -6.99 8.86 -12.16
CA ALA A 74 -6.16 8.70 -10.98
C ALA A 74 -6.55 9.70 -9.88
N TRP A 75 -6.35 9.32 -8.63
CA TRP A 75 -6.30 10.28 -7.52
C TRP A 75 -4.99 11.08 -7.60
N GLU A 76 -5.11 12.41 -7.60
CA GLU A 76 -3.97 13.32 -7.55
C GLU A 76 -3.58 13.62 -6.10
N ALA A 77 -2.32 13.35 -5.76
CA ALA A 77 -1.67 13.80 -4.53
C ALA A 77 -0.84 15.05 -4.82
N VAL A 78 -1.12 16.14 -4.12
CA VAL A 78 -0.35 17.39 -4.19
C VAL A 78 0.50 17.53 -2.94
N TYR A 79 1.82 17.74 -3.10
CA TYR A 79 2.78 17.94 -2.03
C TYR A 79 3.36 19.35 -2.12
N PRO A 80 2.78 20.35 -1.43
CA PRO A 80 3.35 21.68 -1.38
C PRO A 80 4.78 21.67 -0.80
N ARG A 81 5.64 22.60 -1.22
CA ARG A 81 6.94 22.82 -0.61
C ARG A 81 6.78 23.00 0.90
N GLY A 82 7.62 22.34 1.68
CA GLY A 82 7.54 22.38 3.14
C GLY A 82 6.52 21.41 3.75
N SER A 83 5.72 20.70 2.94
CA SER A 83 4.80 19.69 3.46
C SER A 83 5.55 18.47 4.03
N ILE A 84 5.17 18.04 5.23
CA ILE A 84 5.75 16.86 5.92
C ILE A 84 4.58 15.94 6.31
N ASN A 85 4.46 15.60 7.59
CA ASN A 85 3.48 14.66 8.08
C ASN A 85 2.11 15.33 8.24
N PRO A 86 1.02 14.55 8.35
CA PRO A 86 -0.34 15.09 8.46
C PRO A 86 -0.60 16.02 9.66
N SER A 87 0.27 16.00 10.67
CA SER A 87 0.17 16.89 11.85
C SER A 87 0.97 18.19 11.70
N ALA A 88 1.75 18.35 10.62
CA ALA A 88 2.52 19.56 10.37
C ALA A 88 1.62 20.76 9.98
N PRO A 89 2.11 22.00 10.09
CA PRO A 89 1.39 23.19 9.62
C PRO A 89 1.09 23.12 8.12
N VAL A 90 2.10 22.76 7.31
CA VAL A 90 1.95 22.52 5.87
C VAL A 90 1.75 21.02 5.64
N VAL A 91 0.61 20.66 5.05
CA VAL A 91 0.25 19.27 4.72
C VAL A 91 0.30 19.05 3.22
N GLY A 92 0.55 17.80 2.82
CA GLY A 92 0.62 17.38 1.44
C GLY A 92 0.30 15.89 1.31
N GLY A 93 -0.02 15.48 0.09
CA GLY A 93 -0.57 14.16 -0.21
C GLY A 93 -2.03 14.05 0.19
N PHE A 94 -2.46 12.86 0.62
CA PHE A 94 -3.80 12.59 1.14
C PHE A 94 -3.83 11.32 1.99
N GLY A 95 -4.95 11.05 2.67
CA GLY A 95 -5.10 9.84 3.48
C GLY A 95 -6.54 9.41 3.68
N PHE A 96 -6.81 8.12 3.52
CA PHE A 96 -8.07 7.45 3.82
C PHE A 96 -7.85 5.93 3.88
N TYR A 97 -8.93 5.19 4.11
CA TYR A 97 -8.93 3.72 4.06
C TYR A 97 -9.87 3.23 2.98
N VAL A 98 -9.51 2.15 2.30
CA VAL A 98 -10.28 1.52 1.22
C VAL A 98 -10.67 0.12 1.68
N ALA A 99 -11.97 -0.11 1.89
CA ALA A 99 -12.50 -1.44 2.23
C ALA A 99 -12.76 -2.30 0.98
N GLY A 100 -12.88 -1.66 -0.19
CA GLY A 100 -13.40 -2.26 -1.42
C GLY A 100 -14.93 -2.20 -1.47
N PRO A 101 -15.54 -2.67 -2.58
CA PRO A 101 -16.99 -2.72 -2.73
C PRO A 101 -17.65 -3.57 -1.64
N ALA A 102 -18.91 -3.26 -1.32
CA ALA A 102 -19.69 -4.04 -0.36
C ALA A 102 -19.63 -5.55 -0.68
N GLY A 103 -19.37 -6.37 0.33
CA GLY A 103 -19.22 -7.82 0.19
C GLY A 103 -17.82 -8.32 -0.19
N PHE A 104 -16.89 -7.43 -0.58
CA PHE A 104 -15.54 -7.84 -0.99
C PHE A 104 -14.80 -8.62 0.09
N LEU A 105 -14.80 -8.11 1.34
CA LEU A 105 -14.13 -8.76 2.48
C LEU A 105 -15.06 -9.62 3.35
N ASP A 106 -16.25 -9.94 2.87
CA ASP A 106 -17.17 -10.82 3.61
C ASP A 106 -16.67 -12.27 3.65
N GLY A 107 -16.93 -12.94 4.78
CA GLY A 107 -16.53 -14.31 5.05
C GLY A 107 -15.15 -14.45 5.69
N ALA A 108 -14.58 -15.65 5.60
CA ALA A 108 -13.22 -15.94 6.04
C ALA A 108 -12.23 -15.55 4.92
N VAL A 109 -11.67 -14.34 5.03
CA VAL A 109 -10.66 -13.83 4.11
C VAL A 109 -9.31 -13.84 4.83
N ASN A 110 -8.50 -14.86 4.53
CA ASN A 110 -7.17 -15.02 5.13
C ASN A 110 -6.05 -14.53 4.23
N GLU A 111 -6.32 -14.34 2.94
CA GLU A 111 -5.28 -14.07 1.95
C GLU A 111 -5.80 -13.12 0.86
N THR A 112 -5.10 -12.01 0.65
CA THR A 112 -5.47 -11.02 -0.36
C THR A 112 -4.26 -10.50 -1.10
N ILE A 113 -4.49 -9.96 -2.29
CA ILE A 113 -3.60 -8.99 -2.92
C ILE A 113 -4.35 -7.68 -2.99
N MET A 114 -3.72 -6.62 -2.51
CA MET A 114 -4.16 -5.24 -2.73
C MET A 114 -3.12 -4.54 -3.58
N SER A 115 -3.57 -3.90 -4.65
CA SER A 115 -2.70 -3.32 -5.65
C SER A 115 -3.22 -2.00 -6.19
N TYR A 116 -2.30 -1.23 -6.74
CA TYR A 116 -2.54 0.06 -7.36
C TYR A 116 -1.37 0.39 -8.27
N ARG A 117 -1.58 1.39 -9.14
CA ARG A 117 -0.51 2.03 -9.89
C ARG A 117 -0.15 3.35 -9.26
N VAL A 118 1.13 3.69 -9.29
CA VAL A 118 1.63 5.00 -8.86
C VAL A 118 2.57 5.59 -9.89
N MET A 119 2.49 6.90 -10.08
CA MET A 119 3.47 7.67 -10.84
C MET A 119 3.88 8.90 -10.05
N PHE A 120 5.19 9.09 -9.91
CA PHE A 120 5.77 10.34 -9.42
C PHE A 120 6.04 11.26 -10.62
N GLU A 121 5.76 12.57 -10.49
CA GLU A 121 5.98 13.52 -11.58
C GLU A 121 7.43 13.51 -12.11
N PRO A 122 7.66 13.80 -13.40
CA PRO A 122 8.99 14.07 -13.91
C PRO A 122 9.76 15.08 -13.06
N GLY A 123 10.99 14.72 -12.67
CA GLY A 123 11.83 15.56 -11.81
C GLY A 123 11.43 15.59 -10.33
N TRP A 124 10.69 14.58 -9.85
CA TRP A 124 10.41 14.36 -8.43
C TRP A 124 11.67 14.41 -7.56
N GLN A 125 11.56 15.03 -6.38
CA GLN A 125 12.63 15.12 -5.40
C GLN A 125 12.27 14.37 -4.12
N TRP A 126 13.08 13.37 -3.77
CA TRP A 126 12.77 12.35 -2.76
C TRP A 126 12.85 12.79 -1.29
N ALA A 127 13.55 13.90 -0.99
CA ALA A 127 13.95 14.27 0.38
C ALA A 127 14.53 13.05 1.16
N LYS A 128 14.17 12.91 2.45
CA LYS A 128 14.51 11.73 3.27
C LYS A 128 13.53 10.56 3.11
N GLY A 129 12.32 10.83 2.62
CA GLY A 129 11.33 9.80 2.38
C GLY A 129 9.89 10.25 2.62
N GLY A 130 8.97 9.32 2.41
CA GLY A 130 7.55 9.51 2.64
C GLY A 130 6.76 8.22 2.54
N LYS A 131 5.47 8.30 2.85
CA LYS A 131 4.56 7.16 2.93
C LYS A 131 3.85 6.91 1.62
N LEU A 132 3.57 5.65 1.37
CA LEU A 132 2.76 5.17 0.26
C LEU A 132 1.73 4.15 0.77
N PRO A 133 0.62 3.98 0.03
CA PRO A 133 -0.44 3.04 0.38
C PRO A 133 0.05 1.62 0.59
N GLY A 134 -0.65 0.89 1.47
CA GLY A 134 -0.47 -0.54 1.64
C GLY A 134 -1.63 -1.18 2.38
N VAL A 135 -1.40 -2.34 3.01
CA VAL A 135 -2.47 -3.19 3.54
C VAL A 135 -2.57 -3.06 5.05
N PHE A 136 -3.78 -3.10 5.59
CA PHE A 136 -4.02 -3.07 7.03
C PHE A 136 -5.10 -4.06 7.46
N GLY A 137 -5.11 -4.35 8.75
CA GLY A 137 -6.14 -5.15 9.37
C GLY A 137 -6.01 -5.21 10.89
N GLY A 138 -6.85 -6.04 11.50
CA GLY A 138 -6.95 -6.13 12.95
C GLY A 138 -8.36 -6.41 13.45
N VAL A 139 -8.51 -6.31 14.77
CA VAL A 139 -9.76 -6.50 15.50
C VAL A 139 -10.56 -5.20 15.48
N GLY A 140 -11.80 -5.23 14.96
CA GLY A 140 -12.72 -4.09 14.98
C GLY A 140 -12.05 -2.76 14.61
N ASP A 141 -12.28 -1.74 15.44
CA ASP A 141 -11.68 -0.41 15.29
C ASP A 141 -10.21 -0.31 15.73
N ALA A 142 -9.67 -1.31 16.42
CA ALA A 142 -8.25 -1.36 16.75
C ALA A 142 -7.39 -1.48 15.47
N SER A 143 -7.94 -2.05 14.39
CA SER A 143 -7.30 -2.14 13.07
C SER A 143 -6.73 -0.81 12.55
N TYR A 144 -7.36 0.33 12.87
CA TYR A 144 -6.91 1.65 12.43
C TYR A 144 -5.78 2.26 13.28
N ARG A 145 -5.29 1.54 14.30
CA ARG A 145 -4.39 2.10 15.33
C ARG A 145 -2.91 1.77 15.12
N CYS A 146 -2.56 0.87 14.19
CA CYS A 146 -1.19 0.48 13.87
C CYS A 146 -0.47 1.49 12.95
N SER A 147 -0.29 2.73 13.42
CA SER A 147 0.44 3.77 12.69
C SER A 147 1.00 4.86 13.62
N GLY A 148 1.97 5.62 13.12
CA GLY A 148 2.62 6.70 13.89
C GLY A 148 3.54 6.17 14.98
N GLY A 149 3.68 6.91 16.09
CA GLY A 149 4.50 6.48 17.25
C GLY A 149 3.76 5.56 18.22
N ARG A 150 2.62 4.98 17.83
CA ARG A 150 1.79 4.17 18.75
C ARG A 150 2.42 2.80 18.99
N GLN A 151 2.66 2.50 20.26
CA GLN A 151 3.26 1.24 20.71
C GLN A 151 2.28 0.32 21.46
N ASN A 152 1.15 0.85 21.91
CA ASN A 152 0.13 0.08 22.62
C ASN A 152 -0.78 -0.69 21.65
N ASP A 153 -1.36 -1.79 22.12
CA ASP A 153 -2.33 -2.62 21.39
C ASP A 153 -1.86 -3.15 20.02
N ARG A 154 -0.54 -3.25 19.82
CA ARG A 154 0.06 -3.78 18.58
C ARG A 154 -0.29 -5.24 18.30
N CYS A 155 -0.81 -5.97 19.28
CA CYS A 155 -1.37 -7.31 19.11
C CYS A 155 -2.77 -7.32 18.47
N GLN A 156 -3.47 -6.18 18.42
CA GLN A 156 -4.83 -6.07 17.90
C GLN A 156 -4.91 -5.60 16.44
N CYS A 157 -3.79 -5.23 15.83
CA CYS A 157 -3.75 -4.72 14.46
C CYS A 157 -2.44 -5.07 13.74
N PHE A 158 -2.48 -4.92 12.42
CA PHE A 158 -1.30 -4.94 11.57
C PHE A 158 -1.45 -3.90 10.46
N ASP A 159 -0.33 -3.30 10.06
CA ASP A 159 -0.26 -2.36 8.93
C ASP A 159 1.05 -2.60 8.19
N ALA A 160 1.00 -2.69 6.87
CA ALA A 160 2.14 -2.84 5.99
C ALA A 160 2.01 -1.84 4.84
N ARG A 161 2.46 -0.61 5.09
CA ARG A 161 2.54 0.45 4.08
C ARG A 161 3.90 0.44 3.40
N LEU A 162 3.99 1.14 2.27
CA LEU A 162 5.27 1.35 1.61
C LEU A 162 5.88 2.69 2.00
N MET A 163 7.18 2.81 1.78
CA MET A 163 7.86 4.11 1.80
C MET A 163 8.77 4.26 0.60
N TRP A 164 8.92 5.52 0.16
CA TRP A 164 10.14 5.93 -0.52
C TRP A 164 11.13 6.49 0.51
N ARG A 165 12.40 6.41 0.17
CA ARG A 165 13.53 7.01 0.88
C ARG A 165 14.31 7.90 -0.09
N SER A 166 15.38 8.51 0.41
CA SER A 166 16.33 9.25 -0.41
C SER A 166 16.77 8.44 -1.63
N ASN A 167 16.96 9.14 -2.74
CA ASN A 167 17.33 8.57 -4.05
C ASN A 167 16.32 7.54 -4.59
N GLY A 168 15.08 7.56 -4.11
CA GLY A 168 14.01 6.67 -4.59
C GLY A 168 14.07 5.27 -4.01
N ALA A 169 14.92 4.99 -3.02
CA ALA A 169 14.97 3.65 -2.41
C ALA A 169 13.61 3.27 -1.83
N GLY A 170 13.07 2.11 -2.21
CA GLY A 170 11.81 1.59 -1.73
C GLY A 170 11.98 0.68 -0.50
N GLU A 171 10.94 0.60 0.33
CA GLU A 171 10.83 -0.37 1.44
C GLU A 171 9.37 -0.68 1.76
N ILE A 172 9.14 -1.80 2.45
CA ILE A 172 7.92 -1.98 3.22
C ILE A 172 8.18 -1.41 4.63
N TYR A 173 7.18 -0.75 5.21
CA TYR A 173 7.23 -0.22 6.55
C TYR A 173 6.10 -0.80 7.39
N THR A 174 6.45 -1.73 8.29
CA THR A 174 5.49 -2.58 8.98
C THR A 174 5.22 -2.13 10.41
N TYR A 175 3.96 -2.26 10.82
CA TYR A 175 3.50 -2.21 12.19
C TYR A 175 2.81 -3.54 12.53
N PHE A 176 3.59 -4.60 12.71
CA PHE A 176 3.07 -5.92 13.12
C PHE A 176 3.11 -6.09 14.64
N PRO A 177 2.44 -7.12 15.21
CA PRO A 177 2.63 -7.48 16.61
C PRO A 177 4.11 -7.58 16.98
N LEU A 178 4.47 -7.03 18.14
CA LEU A 178 5.85 -6.94 18.62
C LEU A 178 6.28 -8.27 19.26
N THR A 179 6.47 -9.30 18.44
CA THR A 179 7.02 -10.60 18.85
C THR A 179 8.47 -10.73 18.40
N GLU A 180 9.27 -11.54 19.12
CA GLU A 180 10.65 -11.83 18.73
C GLU A 180 10.73 -12.52 17.37
N SER A 181 9.77 -13.40 17.06
CA SER A 181 9.68 -14.09 15.77
C SER A 181 9.40 -13.15 14.60
N ASN A 182 8.45 -12.22 14.76
CA ASN A 182 8.20 -11.19 13.76
C ASN A 182 9.45 -10.32 13.54
N GLU A 183 10.09 -9.87 14.61
CA GLU A 183 11.31 -9.08 14.51
C GLU A 183 12.41 -9.85 13.75
N ALA A 184 12.67 -11.10 14.11
CA ALA A 184 13.66 -11.94 13.46
C ALA A 184 13.33 -12.21 11.98
N ALA A 185 12.06 -12.47 11.65
CA ALA A 185 11.61 -12.70 10.27
C ALA A 185 11.78 -11.43 9.40
N LEU A 186 11.36 -10.27 9.91
CA LEU A 186 11.45 -9.00 9.18
C LEU A 186 12.89 -8.53 9.01
N LEU A 187 13.73 -8.68 10.04
CA LEU A 187 15.14 -8.27 10.01
C LEU A 187 16.03 -9.22 9.19
N ARG A 188 15.55 -10.41 8.83
CA ARG A 188 16.25 -11.32 7.92
C ARG A 188 16.33 -10.79 6.48
N VAL A 189 15.39 -9.95 6.08
CA VAL A 189 15.41 -9.32 4.75
C VAL A 189 16.57 -8.32 4.68
N PRO A 190 17.46 -8.40 3.68
CA PRO A 190 18.56 -7.45 3.53
C PRO A 190 18.07 -5.99 3.46
N GLY A 191 18.75 -5.09 4.18
CA GLY A 191 18.36 -3.67 4.26
C GLY A 191 17.29 -3.35 5.29
N SER A 192 16.77 -4.35 6.01
CA SER A 192 15.83 -4.16 7.12
C SER A 192 16.47 -3.53 8.35
N ARG A 193 15.69 -2.71 9.07
CA ARG A 193 16.15 -1.93 10.23
C ARG A 193 15.00 -1.73 11.22
N LYS A 194 15.27 -2.02 12.49
CA LYS A 194 14.37 -1.70 13.59
C LYS A 194 14.38 -0.20 13.88
N ASN A 195 13.25 0.31 14.33
CA ASN A 195 13.15 1.63 14.95
C ASN A 195 12.48 1.44 16.31
N ALA A 196 13.05 2.01 17.37
CA ALA A 196 12.53 1.85 18.72
C ALA A 196 11.14 2.49 18.90
N ASP A 197 10.88 3.60 18.20
CA ASP A 197 9.70 4.43 18.43
C ASP A 197 8.61 4.26 17.36
N TYR A 198 8.89 3.49 16.30
CA TYR A 198 8.02 3.41 15.12
C TYR A 198 7.96 2.00 14.53
N GLY A 199 7.57 1.88 13.26
CA GLY A 199 7.54 0.61 12.52
C GLY A 199 8.93 0.13 12.08
N ILE A 200 9.00 -1.14 11.67
CA ILE A 200 10.22 -1.75 11.13
C ILE A 200 10.33 -1.40 9.64
N SER A 201 11.49 -0.88 9.23
CA SER A 201 11.82 -0.77 7.80
C SER A 201 12.24 -2.15 7.29
N VAL A 202 11.60 -2.63 6.24
CA VAL A 202 11.84 -3.97 5.68
C VAL A 202 12.31 -3.83 4.24
N GLY A 203 13.48 -4.38 3.94
CA GLY A 203 14.00 -4.41 2.56
C GLY A 203 14.34 -3.03 1.98
N ARG A 204 14.82 -2.08 2.79
CA ARG A 204 15.17 -0.74 2.28
C ARG A 204 16.22 -0.82 1.18
N GLY A 205 15.85 -0.32 0.00
CA GLY A 205 16.69 -0.34 -1.20
C GLY A 205 16.63 -1.65 -1.99
N ALA A 206 15.72 -2.56 -1.65
CA ALA A 206 15.46 -3.77 -2.45
C ALA A 206 14.95 -3.44 -3.87
N PHE A 207 14.39 -2.25 -4.05
CA PHE A 207 14.00 -1.68 -5.34
C PHE A 207 14.12 -0.15 -5.29
N THR A 208 14.03 0.49 -6.45
CA THR A 208 14.03 1.96 -6.58
C THR A 208 12.80 2.42 -7.33
N TRP A 209 12.15 3.45 -6.80
CA TRP A 209 11.04 4.12 -7.46
C TRP A 209 11.54 4.91 -8.66
N PRO A 210 11.04 4.63 -9.87
CA PRO A 210 11.29 5.45 -11.04
C PRO A 210 10.50 6.76 -10.96
N VAL A 211 10.90 7.72 -11.77
CA VAL A 211 10.25 9.03 -11.89
C VAL A 211 9.66 9.15 -13.30
N GLY A 212 8.47 9.76 -13.42
CA GLY A 212 7.84 10.02 -14.72
C GLY A 212 7.23 8.81 -15.42
N ARG A 213 7.18 7.63 -14.78
CA ARG A 213 6.45 6.47 -15.29
C ARG A 213 5.53 5.87 -14.24
N TRP A 214 4.52 5.15 -14.73
CA TRP A 214 3.68 4.30 -13.91
C TRP A 214 4.44 3.07 -13.42
N VAL A 215 4.15 2.69 -12.18
CA VAL A 215 4.69 1.52 -11.47
C VAL A 215 3.53 0.70 -10.97
N ASP A 216 3.53 -0.59 -11.28
CA ASP A 216 2.57 -1.53 -10.69
C ASP A 216 3.04 -1.93 -9.30
N VAL A 217 2.18 -1.75 -8.31
CA VAL A 217 2.44 -2.13 -6.93
C VAL A 217 1.40 -3.16 -6.52
N ALA A 218 1.84 -4.33 -6.08
CA ALA A 218 0.97 -5.34 -5.50
C ALA A 218 1.53 -5.85 -4.17
N LEU A 219 0.72 -5.79 -3.12
CA LEU A 219 1.02 -6.33 -1.80
C LEU A 219 0.12 -7.53 -1.54
N ARG A 220 0.73 -8.70 -1.46
CA ARG A 220 0.10 -9.94 -1.03
C ARG A 220 0.28 -10.09 0.47
N ILE A 221 -0.81 -10.33 1.18
CA ILE A 221 -0.80 -10.65 2.60
C ILE A 221 -1.57 -11.94 2.84
N LYS A 222 -1.00 -12.82 3.66
CA LYS A 222 -1.63 -14.04 4.16
C LYS A 222 -1.55 -14.02 5.68
N LEU A 223 -2.71 -13.98 6.35
CA LEU A 223 -2.78 -14.09 7.80
C LEU A 223 -2.28 -15.47 8.24
N ASN A 224 -1.63 -15.50 9.39
CA ASN A 224 -1.32 -16.76 10.05
C ASN A 224 -2.59 -17.43 10.59
N ASP A 225 -2.52 -18.76 10.69
CA ASP A 225 -3.41 -19.52 11.56
C ASP A 225 -3.21 -19.11 13.02
N MET A 226 -4.25 -19.30 13.84
CA MET A 226 -4.12 -19.06 15.28
C MET A 226 -3.00 -19.90 15.87
N ASP A 227 -2.18 -19.26 16.70
CA ASP A 227 -1.03 -19.84 17.41
C ASP A 227 0.07 -20.41 16.51
N LYS A 228 0.09 -20.02 15.22
CA LYS A 228 1.15 -20.36 14.26
C LYS A 228 1.87 -19.11 13.74
N GLU A 229 3.09 -19.36 13.25
CA GLU A 229 3.94 -18.38 12.58
C GLU A 229 4.01 -18.70 11.08
N ASP A 230 2.86 -18.79 10.41
CA ASP A 230 2.75 -19.16 8.99
C ASP A 230 2.15 -18.06 8.11
N GLY A 231 2.13 -16.83 8.63
CA GLY A 231 1.75 -15.65 7.88
C GLY A 231 2.81 -15.25 6.86
N GLU A 232 2.37 -14.61 5.78
CA GLU A 232 3.22 -14.22 4.66
C GLU A 232 2.94 -12.79 4.22
N LEU A 233 3.99 -12.08 3.84
CA LEU A 233 3.96 -10.75 3.25
C LEU A 233 4.85 -10.74 2.02
N GLU A 234 4.31 -10.36 0.88
CA GLU A 234 5.06 -10.28 -0.36
C GLU A 234 4.72 -9.01 -1.13
N LEU A 235 5.76 -8.30 -1.57
CA LEU A 235 5.67 -7.10 -2.39
C LEU A 235 6.16 -7.43 -3.80
N TYR A 236 5.31 -7.10 -4.77
CA TYR A 236 5.64 -7.12 -6.17
C TYR A 236 5.70 -5.69 -6.71
N ILE A 237 6.73 -5.42 -7.52
CA ILE A 237 6.90 -4.18 -8.27
C ILE A 237 7.03 -4.57 -9.74
N ASP A 238 6.18 -4.00 -10.59
CA ASP A 238 6.11 -4.32 -12.03
C ASP A 238 6.00 -5.85 -12.25
N GLY A 239 5.13 -6.51 -11.46
CA GLY A 239 4.87 -7.96 -11.52
C GLY A 239 5.97 -8.87 -10.96
N LYS A 240 7.09 -8.32 -10.48
CA LYS A 240 8.23 -9.09 -9.93
C LYS A 240 8.27 -9.00 -8.42
N THR A 241 8.44 -10.13 -7.74
CA THR A 241 8.69 -10.15 -6.28
C THR A 241 9.99 -9.41 -5.98
N VAL A 242 9.92 -8.38 -5.13
CA VAL A 242 11.09 -7.63 -4.65
C VAL A 242 11.35 -7.82 -3.15
N ILE A 243 10.32 -8.12 -2.37
CA ILE A 243 10.42 -8.45 -0.94
C ILE A 243 9.45 -9.59 -0.66
N SER A 244 9.90 -10.64 0.01
CA SER A 244 9.05 -11.73 0.51
C SER A 244 9.47 -12.09 1.93
N VAL A 245 8.49 -12.20 2.82
CA VAL A 245 8.67 -12.55 4.23
C VAL A 245 7.66 -13.62 4.60
N HIS A 246 8.16 -14.71 5.18
CA HIS A 246 7.38 -15.80 5.74
C HIS A 246 7.65 -15.89 7.24
N GLY A 247 6.87 -16.68 7.96
CA GLY A 247 7.13 -16.87 9.40
C GLY A 247 6.50 -15.78 10.27
N LEU A 248 5.45 -15.10 9.79
CA LEU A 248 4.89 -13.93 10.45
C LEU A 248 3.66 -14.27 11.30
N THR A 249 3.49 -13.55 12.41
CA THR A 249 2.28 -13.51 13.23
C THR A 249 1.63 -12.14 13.12
N MET A 250 0.59 -12.01 12.29
CA MET A 250 -0.22 -10.79 12.10
C MET A 250 -1.54 -10.86 12.87
N ARG A 251 -2.01 -12.07 13.15
CA ARG A 251 -3.26 -12.40 13.84
C ARG A 251 -2.96 -13.04 15.18
N MET A 252 -3.35 -12.38 16.26
CA MET A 252 -3.29 -12.90 17.64
C MET A 252 -4.68 -13.07 18.27
N SER A 253 -5.75 -12.90 17.48
CA SER A 253 -7.13 -13.10 17.90
C SER A 253 -7.95 -13.63 16.72
N ASN A 254 -8.94 -14.48 17.01
CA ASN A 254 -9.87 -14.97 16.00
C ASN A 254 -10.69 -13.84 15.35
N ASP A 255 -10.81 -12.69 16.00
CA ASP A 255 -11.56 -11.54 15.47
C ASP A 255 -10.74 -10.66 14.52
N SER A 256 -9.42 -10.87 14.44
CA SER A 256 -8.56 -10.09 13.55
C SER A 256 -8.75 -10.51 12.11
N LYS A 257 -8.98 -9.53 11.24
CA LYS A 257 -9.25 -9.71 9.80
C LYS A 257 -8.43 -8.72 8.97
N ILE A 258 -8.20 -9.05 7.71
CA ILE A 258 -7.80 -8.05 6.71
C ILE A 258 -8.93 -7.04 6.55
N LYS A 259 -8.61 -5.75 6.54
CA LYS A 259 -9.61 -4.66 6.47
C LYS A 259 -9.54 -3.85 5.17
N GLY A 260 -8.49 -4.05 4.37
CA GLY A 260 -8.34 -3.41 3.06
C GLY A 260 -7.03 -2.64 2.97
N MET A 261 -7.05 -1.48 2.31
CA MET A 261 -5.88 -0.64 2.12
C MET A 261 -5.89 0.56 3.06
N HIS A 262 -4.75 0.82 3.69
CA HIS A 262 -4.46 2.09 4.31
C HIS A 262 -3.83 2.98 3.24
N PHE A 263 -4.68 3.78 2.59
CA PHE A 263 -4.32 4.58 1.43
C PHE A 263 -3.90 5.96 1.89
N GLN A 264 -2.64 6.08 2.30
CA GLN A 264 -2.09 7.32 2.83
C GLN A 264 -0.71 7.61 2.26
N THR A 265 -0.54 8.84 1.79
CA THR A 265 0.71 9.30 1.22
C THR A 265 1.03 10.73 1.66
N PHE A 266 2.29 10.96 2.02
CA PHE A 266 2.83 12.24 2.49
C PHE A 266 4.35 12.14 2.58
N PHE A 267 5.06 13.26 2.47
CA PHE A 267 6.48 13.37 2.84
C PHE A 267 6.64 13.23 4.34
N GLY A 268 7.55 12.45 4.90
CA GLY A 268 7.62 12.45 6.36
C GLY A 268 8.45 11.41 7.06
N GLY A 269 8.29 11.43 8.38
CA GLY A 269 9.29 11.99 9.30
C GLY A 269 8.66 13.19 10.02
N HIS A 270 9.39 13.85 10.92
CA HIS A 270 8.82 14.94 11.74
C HIS A 270 9.63 16.24 11.71
N THR A 271 10.79 16.25 11.07
CA THR A 271 11.69 17.41 10.94
C THR A 271 11.69 17.97 9.51
N GLU A 272 12.11 19.23 9.34
CA GLU A 272 12.07 19.96 8.06
C GLU A 272 12.85 19.30 6.93
N ASP A 273 13.89 18.55 7.24
CA ASP A 273 14.68 17.77 6.28
C ASP A 273 13.93 16.58 5.66
N TRP A 274 12.73 16.27 6.15
CA TRP A 274 11.78 15.34 5.53
C TRP A 274 10.78 16.03 4.61
N ALA A 275 10.71 17.35 4.62
CA ALA A 275 9.69 18.09 3.88
C ALA A 275 9.85 17.94 2.38
N SER A 276 8.73 18.07 1.66
CA SER A 276 8.75 18.21 0.21
C SER A 276 9.61 19.43 -0.16
N PRO A 277 10.70 19.28 -0.93
CA PRO A 277 11.62 20.37 -1.23
C PRO A 277 11.06 21.36 -2.27
N LYS A 278 10.03 20.95 -2.99
CA LYS A 278 9.30 21.76 -3.98
C LYS A 278 7.82 21.37 -3.96
N ASP A 279 7.00 22.17 -4.64
CA ASP A 279 5.67 21.73 -5.02
C ASP A 279 5.83 20.58 -6.03
N GLN A 280 5.18 19.45 -5.76
CA GLN A 280 5.25 18.28 -6.62
C GLN A 280 4.02 17.41 -6.48
N LYS A 281 3.81 16.53 -7.46
CA LYS A 281 2.63 15.68 -7.54
C LYS A 281 2.98 14.20 -7.73
N ALA A 282 2.05 13.37 -7.29
CA ALA A 282 2.01 11.95 -7.64
C ALA A 282 0.56 11.55 -7.95
N TRP A 283 0.39 10.54 -8.80
CA TRP A 283 -0.92 10.05 -9.20
C TRP A 283 -1.06 8.58 -8.84
N PHE A 284 -2.26 8.20 -8.42
CA PHE A 284 -2.58 6.84 -8.00
C PHE A 284 -3.83 6.35 -8.71
N GLY A 285 -3.73 5.25 -9.44
CA GLY A 285 -4.82 4.71 -10.25
C GLY A 285 -4.92 3.20 -10.16
N ASP A 286 -5.89 2.62 -10.88
CA ASP A 286 -6.05 1.18 -11.05
C ASP A 286 -6.08 0.38 -9.73
N VAL A 287 -6.70 0.97 -8.69
CA VAL A 287 -6.90 0.35 -7.38
C VAL A 287 -7.65 -0.96 -7.56
N THR A 288 -7.04 -2.03 -7.06
CA THR A 288 -7.45 -3.42 -7.30
C THR A 288 -7.31 -4.21 -6.00
N GLY A 289 -8.27 -5.09 -5.74
CA GLY A 289 -8.26 -5.98 -4.58
C GLY A 289 -8.76 -7.36 -4.97
N VAL A 290 -8.02 -8.40 -4.61
CA VAL A 290 -8.43 -9.79 -4.83
C VAL A 290 -8.30 -10.63 -3.57
N VAL A 291 -9.25 -11.54 -3.37
CA VAL A 291 -9.22 -12.60 -2.36
C VAL A 291 -8.71 -13.87 -3.00
N LEU A 292 -7.72 -14.49 -2.36
CA LEU A 292 -7.12 -15.74 -2.80
C LEU A 292 -7.65 -16.93 -1.99
N GLY A 293 -7.54 -18.13 -2.56
CA GLY A 293 -7.71 -19.40 -1.86
C GLY A 293 -7.87 -20.58 -2.79
#